data_AF-A0A1H9I4Q8-F1
#
_entry.id   AF-A0A1H9I4Q8-F1
#
_cell.length_a   1.000
_cell.length_b   1.000
_cell.length_c   1.000
_cell.angle_alpha   90.00
_cell.angle_beta   90.00
_cell.angle_gamma   90.00
#
_symmetry.space_group_name_H-M   'P 1'
#
loop_
_entity.id
_entity.type
_entity.pdbx_description
1 polymer ?
#
loop_
_entity_poly.entity_id
_entity_poly.type
_entity_poly.pdbx_seq_one_letter_code
_entity_poly.pdbx_strand_id
1 'polypeptide(L)' 'MSLRALQRRVKRIEEGRRLRPSPIVLWYGSFDSWVESQILPGMLDGMLDRRDMVVVIAALRRWEDNGVWGRLS' A
#
# COMPACT_ATOMS: atom_id res chain seq x y z
N MET A 1 37.59 -2.43 -5.59
CA MET A 1 36.19 -2.81 -5.31
C MET A 1 35.98 -4.22 -5.84
N SER A 2 35.54 -5.19 -5.02
CA SER A 2 35.32 -6.57 -5.51
C SER A 2 33.91 -6.76 -6.07
N LEU A 3 33.74 -7.71 -7.00
CA LEU A 3 32.45 -8.08 -7.59
C LEU A 3 31.36 -8.38 -6.52
N ARG A 4 31.75 -9.00 -5.41
CA ARG A 4 30.86 -9.28 -4.27
C ARG A 4 30.35 -8.01 -3.59
N ALA A 5 31.17 -6.97 -3.49
CA ALA A 5 30.75 -5.68 -2.93
C ALA A 5 29.74 -4.99 -3.86
N LEU A 6 29.91 -5.12 -5.18
CA LEU A 6 28.97 -4.62 -6.17
C LEU A 6 27.63 -5.36 -6.10
N GLN A 7 27.64 -6.69 -6.05
CA GLN A 7 26.43 -7.53 -5.93
C GLN A 7 25.62 -7.19 -4.67
N ARG A 8 26.27 -7.02 -3.51
CA ARG A 8 25.57 -6.59 -2.28
C ARG A 8 24.96 -5.20 -2.37
N ARG A 9 25.55 -4.31 -3.17
CA ARG A 9 25.05 -2.94 -3.38
C ARG A 9 23.86 -2.95 -4.32
N VAL A 10 23.92 -3.74 -5.40
CA VAL A 10 22.80 -3.97 -6.32
C VAL A 10 21.61 -4.59 -5.58
N LYS A 11 21.83 -5.66 -4.81
CA LYS A 11 20.79 -6.31 -4.01
C LYS A 11 20.07 -5.33 -3.06
N ARG A 12 20.83 -4.46 -2.36
CA ARG A 12 20.24 -3.41 -1.50
C ARG A 12 19.43 -2.37 -2.29
N ILE A 13 19.87 -2.03 -3.50
CA ILE A 13 19.15 -1.09 -4.37
C ILE A 13 17.86 -1.75 -4.89
N GLU A 14 17.90 -3.03 -5.26
CA GLU A 14 16.73 -3.80 -5.69
C GLU A 14 15.73 -4.02 -4.55
N GLU A 15 16.21 -4.34 -3.34
CA GLU A 15 15.40 -4.48 -2.13
C GLU A 15 14.78 -3.14 -1.71
N GLY A 16 15.53 -2.03 -1.83
CA GLY A 16 15.02 -0.68 -1.56
C GLY A 16 14.05 -0.17 -2.64
N ARG A 17 14.06 -0.78 -3.84
CA ARG A 17 13.11 -0.48 -4.93
C ARG A 17 11.83 -1.31 -4.86
N ARG A 18 11.82 -2.44 -4.13
CA ARG A 18 10.59 -3.19 -3.91
C ARG A 18 9.70 -2.38 -2.97
N LEU A 19 8.57 -1.93 -3.51
CA LEU A 19 7.52 -1.34 -2.70
C LEU A 19 7.14 -2.36 -1.64
N ARG A 20 7.39 -2.03 -0.37
CA ARG A 20 6.90 -2.87 0.74
C ARG A 20 5.39 -2.87 0.68
N PRO A 21 4.72 -4.04 0.79
CA PRO A 21 3.27 -4.08 0.80
C PRO A 21 2.72 -3.20 1.93
N SER A 22 1.64 -2.48 1.65
CA SER A 22 0.92 -1.68 2.64
C SER A 22 0.29 -2.59 3.71
N PRO A 23 -0.09 -2.09 4.90
CA PRO A 23 -0.79 -2.88 5.91
C PRO A 23 -2.14 -3.34 5.40
N ILE A 24 -2.77 -2.54 4.52
CA ILE A 24 -4.03 -2.90 3.88
C ILE A 24 -3.85 -4.21 3.09
N VAL A 25 -2.83 -4.29 2.24
CA VAL A 25 -2.51 -5.52 1.50
C VAL A 25 -2.09 -6.65 2.45
N LEU A 26 -1.33 -6.37 3.50
CA LEU A 26 -0.90 -7.39 4.46
C LEU A 26 -2.07 -8.00 5.26
N TRP A 27 -3.05 -7.19 5.66
CA TRP A 27 -4.17 -7.63 6.49
C TRP A 27 -5.34 -8.18 5.69
N TYR A 28 -5.60 -7.64 4.50
CA TYR A 28 -6.76 -7.98 3.68
C TYR A 28 -6.41 -8.77 2.41
N GLY A 29 -5.12 -9.04 2.17
CA GLY A 29 -4.62 -9.73 0.97
C GLY A 29 -4.55 -8.84 -0.27
N SER A 30 -5.45 -7.87 -0.39
CA SER A 30 -5.39 -6.81 -1.40
C SER A 30 -6.14 -5.55 -0.95
N PHE A 31 -5.85 -4.42 -1.59
CA PHE A 31 -6.58 -3.18 -1.38
C PHE A 31 -8.05 -3.30 -1.79
N ASP A 32 -8.33 -3.97 -2.92
CA ASP A 32 -9.70 -4.17 -3.41
C ASP A 32 -10.50 -5.06 -2.43
N SER A 33 -9.87 -6.10 -1.87
CA SER A 33 -10.49 -6.95 -0.84
C SER A 33 -10.82 -6.18 0.44
N TRP A 34 -10.01 -5.18 0.82
CA TRP A 34 -10.35 -4.28 1.92
C TRP A 34 -11.56 -3.39 1.59
N VAL A 35 -11.61 -2.82 0.38
CA VAL A 35 -12.76 -2.01 -0.06
C VAL A 35 -14.04 -2.84 -0.05
N GLU A 36 -14.01 -4.05 -0.60
CA GLU A 36 -15.18 -4.93 -0.71
C GLU A 36 -15.64 -5.46 0.65
N SER A 37 -14.72 -5.81 1.55
CA SER A 37 -15.06 -6.45 2.82
C SER A 37 -15.34 -5.49 3.97
N GLN A 38 -14.82 -4.25 3.92
CA GLN A 38 -14.95 -3.28 5.02
C GLN A 38 -15.69 -2.02 4.59
N ILE A 39 -15.24 -1.40 3.49
CA ILE A 39 -15.72 -0.06 3.13
C ILE A 39 -17.10 -0.11 2.48
N LEU A 40 -17.32 -1.02 1.54
CA LEU A 40 -18.61 -1.17 0.88
C LEU A 40 -19.72 -1.53 1.89
N PRO A 41 -19.56 -2.52 2.79
CA PRO A 41 -20.53 -2.77 3.85
C PRO A 41 -20.78 -1.54 4.74
N GLY A 42 -19.71 -0.87 5.20
CA GLY A 42 -19.86 0.33 6.04
C GLY A 42 -20.60 1.47 5.35
N MET A 43 -20.44 1.64 4.03
CA MET A 43 -21.22 2.62 3.24
C MET A 43 -22.68 2.19 3.06
N LEU A 44 -22.96 0.89 2.94
CA LEU A 44 -24.32 0.38 2.78
C LEU A 44 -25.10 0.45 4.10
N ASP A 45 -24.43 0.21 5.22
CA ASP A 45 -25.00 0.26 6.57
C ASP A 45 -25.11 1.70 7.12
N GLY A 46 -24.68 2.71 6.33
CA GLY A 46 -24.71 4.12 6.71
C GLY A 46 -23.69 4.53 7.78
N MET A 47 -22.76 3.64 8.14
CA MET A 47 -21.67 3.90 9.09
C MET A 47 -20.57 4.77 8.48
N LEU A 48 -20.43 4.75 7.16
CA LEU A 48 -19.47 5.54 6.40
C LEU A 48 -20.19 6.41 5.37
N ASP A 49 -19.82 7.68 5.31
CA ASP A 49 -20.34 8.56 4.26
C ASP A 49 -19.75 8.19 2.90
N ARG A 50 -20.62 8.04 1.90
CA ARG A 50 -20.22 7.61 0.56
C ARG A 50 -19.34 8.64 -0.14
N ARG A 51 -19.60 9.95 0.03
CA ARG A 51 -18.85 11.00 -0.67
C ARG A 51 -17.45 11.12 -0.07
N ASP A 52 -17.35 11.07 1.24
CA ASP A 52 -16.07 11.14 1.94
C ASP A 52 -15.23 9.89 1.67
N MET A 53 -15.83 8.70 1.71
CA MET A 53 -15.08 7.46 1.48
C MET A 53 -14.50 7.33 0.08
N VAL A 54 -15.14 7.90 -0.95
CA VAL A 54 -14.56 7.95 -2.30
C VAL A 54 -13.23 8.71 -2.31
N VAL A 55 -13.16 9.86 -1.62
CA VAL A 55 -11.94 10.67 -1.52
C VAL A 55 -10.87 9.95 -0.71
N VAL A 56 -11.25 9.33 0.41
CA VAL A 56 -10.35 8.56 1.27
C VAL A 56 -9.75 7.36 0.53
N ILE A 57 -10.59 6.58 -0.16
CA ILE A 57 -10.14 5.45 -0.98
C ILE A 57 -9.15 5.90 -2.05
N ALA A 58 -9.47 6.97 -2.78
CA ALA A 58 -8.59 7.49 -3.82
C ALA A 58 -7.23 7.94 -3.26
N ALA A 59 -7.22 8.60 -2.10
CA ALA A 59 -5.99 9.02 -1.43
C ALA A 59 -5.14 7.82 -0.98
N LEU A 60 -5.77 6.80 -0.39
CA LEU A 60 -5.08 5.59 0.08
C LEU A 60 -4.56 4.73 -1.06
N ARG A 61 -5.32 4.60 -2.16
CA ARG A 61 -4.88 3.93 -3.39
C ARG A 61 -3.63 4.61 -3.96
N ARG A 62 -3.67 5.94 -4.06
CA ARG A 62 -2.53 6.74 -4.52
C ARG A 62 -1.33 6.60 -3.60
N TRP A 63 -1.54 6.52 -2.29
CA TRP A 63 -0.47 6.33 -1.32
C TRP A 63 0.22 4.97 -1.47
N GLU A 64 -0.56 3.91 -1.72
CA GLU A 64 -0.08 2.57 -2.00
C GLU A 64 0.70 2.49 -3.32
N ASP A 65 0.15 3.03 -4.41
CA ASP A 65 0.78 3.01 -5.74
C ASP A 65 2.11 3.78 -5.76
N ASN A 66 2.17 4.91 -5.05
CA ASN A 66 3.39 5.72 -5.00
C ASN A 66 4.48 5.13 -4.08
N GLY A 67 4.20 4.03 -3.38
CA GLY A 67 5.19 3.37 -2.54
C GLY A 67 5.62 4.18 -1.31
N VAL A 68 4.86 5.22 -0.97
CA VAL A 68 5.21 6.18 0.10
C VAL A 68 5.03 5.55 1.49
N TRP A 69 4.32 4.41 1.57
CA TRP A 69 4.14 3.62 2.78
C TRP A 69 5.46 3.30 3.53
N GLY A 70 6.60 3.13 2.83
CA GLY A 70 7.89 2.80 3.44
C GLY A 70 8.91 3.93 3.52
N ARG A 71 8.57 5.17 3.15
CA ARG A 71 9.54 6.27 2.98
C ARG A 71 9.69 7.18 4.21
N LEU A 72 8.95 6.92 5.30
CA LEU A 72 8.91 7.75 6.51
C LEU A 72 9.67 7.16 7.71
N SER A 73 10.59 6.20 7.51
CA SER A 73 11.47 5.67 8.58
C SER A 73 12.94 5.89 8.27
#